data_AF-B9T9C0-F1
#
_entry.id   AF-B9T9C0-F1
#
_cell.length_a   1.000
_cell.length_b   1.000
_cell.length_c   1.000
_cell.angle_alpha   90.00
_cell.angle_beta   90.00
_cell.angle_gamma   90.00
#
_symmetry.space_group_name_H-M   'P 1'
#
loop_
_entity.id
_entity.type
_entity.pdbx_description
1 polymer ?
#
loop_
_entity_poly.entity_id
_entity_poly.type
_entity_poly.pdbx_seq_one_letter_code
_entity_poly.pdbx_strand_id
1 'polypeptide(L)' 'MTRQYDIEWGQLQLEQSTWAMHSRIEQIATGHLHMQVPEVARIQIVPPEGAH' A
#
# COMPACT_ATOMS: atom_id res chain seq x y z
N MET A 1 17.23 -4.88 -29.66
CA MET A 1 16.42 -5.88 -28.95
C MET A 1 16.75 -5.90 -27.45
N THR A 2 18.02 -6.04 -27.04
CA THR A 2 18.44 -6.11 -25.62
C THR A 2 18.00 -4.91 -24.76
N ARG A 3 18.14 -3.68 -25.28
CA ARG A 3 17.84 -2.46 -24.53
C ARG A 3 16.34 -2.28 -24.19
N GLN A 4 15.43 -2.84 -24.99
CA GLN A 4 14.00 -2.78 -24.70
C GLN A 4 13.64 -3.72 -23.55
N TYR A 5 14.23 -4.92 -23.54
CA TYR A 5 14.05 -5.88 -22.45
C TYR A 5 14.61 -5.36 -21.12
N ASP A 6 15.73 -4.64 -21.13
CA ASP A 6 16.28 -4.03 -19.90
C ASP A 6 15.32 -2.99 -19.30
N ILE A 7 14.63 -2.22 -20.15
CA ILE A 7 13.65 -1.21 -19.73
C ILE A 7 12.40 -1.89 -19.14
N GLU A 8 11.85 -2.88 -19.83
CA GLU A 8 10.68 -3.64 -19.37
C GLU A 8 10.98 -4.38 -18.06
N TRP A 9 12.16 -4.97 -17.94
CA TRP A 9 12.62 -5.60 -16.72
C TRP A 9 12.75 -4.59 -15.57
N GLY A 10 13.29 -3.40 -15.84
CA GLY A 10 13.35 -2.31 -14.86
C GLY A 10 11.96 -1.86 -14.39
N GLN A 11 10.99 -1.77 -15.30
CA GLN A 11 9.59 -1.46 -14.96
C GLN A 11 8.96 -2.56 -14.10
N LEU A 12 9.12 -3.82 -14.48
CA LEU A 12 8.61 -4.96 -13.70
C LEU A 12 9.20 -5.01 -12.29
N GLN A 13 10.49 -4.69 -12.14
CA GLN A 13 11.12 -4.62 -10.82
C GLN A 13 10.51 -3.52 -9.94
N LEU A 14 10.18 -2.36 -10.51
CA LEU A 14 9.49 -1.28 -9.78
C LEU A 14 8.08 -1.70 -9.37
N GLU A 15 7.33 -2.34 -10.27
CA GLU A 15 5.98 -2.86 -9.97
C GLU A 15 6.03 -3.93 -8.86
N GLN A 16 6.93 -4.90 -8.98
CA GLN A 16 7.15 -5.92 -7.96
C GLN A 16 7.54 -5.31 -6.61
N SER A 17 8.43 -4.32 -6.59
CA SER A 17 8.83 -3.64 -5.34
C SER A 17 7.66 -2.94 -4.67
N THR A 18 6.76 -2.36 -5.48
CA THR A 18 5.55 -1.68 -5.00
C THR A 18 4.58 -2.71 -4.41
N TRP A 19 4.27 -3.79 -5.13
CA TRP A 19 3.38 -4.86 -4.63
C TRP A 19 3.95 -5.58 -3.39
N ALA A 20 5.27 -5.80 -3.36
CA ALA A 20 5.96 -6.37 -2.21
C ALA A 20 5.90 -5.44 -0.99
N MET A 21 6.03 -4.12 -1.17
CA MET A 21 5.87 -3.15 -0.08
C MET A 21 4.47 -3.20 0.53
N HIS A 22 3.41 -3.19 -0.29
CA HIS A 22 2.04 -3.26 0.19
C HIS A 22 1.82 -4.55 1.02
N SER A 23 2.29 -5.70 0.51
CA SER A 23 2.19 -6.98 1.22
C SER A 23 2.96 -6.98 2.55
N ARG A 24 4.15 -6.35 2.58
CA ARG A 24 4.96 -6.24 3.80
C ARG A 24 4.32 -5.34 4.85
N ILE A 25 3.72 -4.22 4.44
CA ILE A 25 2.98 -3.33 5.36
C ILE A 25 1.83 -4.09 5.99
N GLU A 26 1.05 -4.84 5.21
CA GLU A 26 -0.07 -5.64 5.71
C GLU A 26 0.37 -6.71 6.72
N GLN A 27 1.48 -7.42 6.43
CA GLN A 27 2.06 -8.40 7.36
C GLN A 27 2.47 -7.77 8.70
N ILE A 28 3.06 -6.57 8.67
CA ILE A 28 3.45 -5.86 9.89
C ILE A 28 2.22 -5.37 10.65
N ALA A 29 1.25 -4.78 9.95
CA ALA A 29 0.02 -4.27 10.54
C ALA A 29 -0.75 -5.39 11.26
N THR A 30 -0.94 -6.54 10.61
CA THR A 30 -1.68 -7.67 11.18
C THR A 30 -0.87 -8.46 12.20
N GLY A 31 0.40 -8.78 11.89
CA GLY A 31 1.22 -9.69 12.71
C GLY A 31 1.91 -9.03 13.89
N HIS A 32 2.32 -7.77 13.79
CA HIS A 32 3.04 -7.06 14.86
C HIS A 32 2.15 -6.05 15.59
N LEU A 33 1.32 -5.33 14.85
CA LEU A 33 0.47 -4.28 15.41
C LEU A 33 -0.93 -4.77 15.77
N HIS A 34 -1.29 -6.00 15.41
CA HIS A 34 -2.62 -6.59 15.61
C HIS A 34 -3.75 -5.69 15.05
N MET A 35 -3.44 -4.92 14.01
CA MET A 35 -4.41 -4.06 13.34
C MET A 35 -5.42 -4.90 12.58
N GLN A 36 -6.64 -4.39 12.49
CA GLN A 36 -7.74 -4.97 11.75
C GLN A 36 -8.44 -3.89 10.95
N VAL A 37 -8.91 -4.24 9.75
CA VAL A 37 -9.77 -3.33 8.97
C VAL A 37 -11.08 -3.12 9.75
N PRO A 38 -11.47 -1.86 10.05
CA PRO A 38 -12.71 -1.60 10.75
C PRO A 38 -13.91 -1.95 9.87
N GLU A 39 -14.98 -2.43 10.50
CA GLU A 39 -16.29 -2.48 9.83
C GLU A 39 -16.75 -1.08 9.46
N VAL A 40 -17.54 -0.97 8.39
CA VAL A 40 -18.08 0.31 7.90
C VAL A 40 -18.80 1.08 9.00
N ALA A 41 -19.53 0.39 9.89
CA ALA A 41 -20.23 0.99 11.02
C ALA A 41 -19.31 1.67 12.06
N ARG A 42 -18.00 1.37 12.05
CA ARG A 42 -17.00 1.95 12.95
C ARG A 42 -16.19 3.08 12.32
N ILE A 43 -16.47 3.46 11.07
CA ILE A 43 -15.78 4.55 10.38
C ILE A 43 -16.47 5.88 10.70
N GLN A 44 -15.70 6.86 11.21
CA GLN A 44 -16.15 8.22 11.43
C GLN A 44 -15.37 9.20 10.55
N ILE A 45 -16.08 10.08 9.84
CA ILE A 45 -15.47 11.16 9.07
C ILE A 45 -15.36 12.37 10.00
N VAL A 46 -14.13 12.83 10.23
CA VAL A 46 -13.87 14.06 10.99
C VAL A 46 -13.64 15.18 9.98
N PRO A 47 -14.46 16.25 9.97
CA PRO A 47 -14.21 17.40 9.11
C PRO A 47 -12.92 18.12 9.56
N PRO A 48 -12.18 18.75 8.64
CA PRO A 48 -10.98 19.50 9.00
C PRO A 48 -11.35 20.62 9.98
N GLU A 49 -10.51 20.83 10.99
CA GLU A 49 -10.69 21.90 11.97
C GLU A 49 -10.72 23.26 11.24
N GLY A 50 -11.77 24.04 11.46
CA GLY A 50 -11.98 25.33 10.79
C GLY A 50 -12.86 25.29 9.53
N ALA A 51 -13.54 24.18 9.25
CA ALA A 51 -14.66 24.15 8.29
C ALA A 51 -15.94 24.78 8.89
N HIS A 52 -15.83 25.97 9.51
CA HIS A 52 -16.91 26.88 9.89
C HIS A 52 -16.39 28.31 9.96
#